data_AF-A0A8J2U5Q8-F1
#
_entry.id   AF-A0A8J2U5Q8-F1
#
_cell.length_a   1.000
_cell.length_b   1.000
_cell.length_c   1.000
_cell.angle_alpha   90.00
_cell.angle_beta   90.00
_cell.angle_gamma   90.00
#
_symmetry.space_group_name_H-M   'P 1'
#
loop_
_entity.id
_entity.type
_entity.pdbx_description
1 polymer ?
#
loop_
_entity_poly.entity_id
_entity_poly.type
_entity_poly.pdbx_seq_one_letter_code
_entity_poly.pdbx_strand_id
1 'polypeptide(L)'
;MRCKTLFFCFSLILITACGGGGSSSPSASSGGDNDGPSTTLATIYPYRTSAYSAVLNDCVTAYQDDMSCFVDTLPPLGIGDDTVTVDDIMDRLVVSHDWMAQRFERFLQQASPSMIAMFEPLTAVVIAFDIRPAFYHPLTGAMYIDPAFLWLTPTEYASIDDSPDYRSGFGSNLALDTGWRYVNVHGNYITVSNFSDGNDSRSFADIVPGVTNLLFHELAHANDFLPPDVRSSVRLPLGDDSFFDLIDDVFANNQSIQQRLIEPFPLLNNTLKTLAEVLFGGNAASANLLQLSATEAGVMFELDGASDMYNYYTSAEDVAMLFEEAMMSYSMDALRDVAFLNTDSDNYCDQTIGWAQRGRIGEFQVNNRAQMVVTMMLPNQAMQVNAHLANLGSAQIIQPGLPWCDSRSALSMQPLTLRSAANAPGKTESEQRLPIGH
;
A
#
# COMPACT_ATOMS: atom_id res chain seq x y z
N MET A 1 10.96 24.44 -63.80
CA MET A 1 10.08 25.54 -64.27
C MET A 1 8.97 25.73 -63.24
N ARG A 2 8.93 26.92 -62.61
CA ARG A 2 7.89 27.47 -61.69
C ARG A 2 7.63 26.63 -60.42
N CYS A 3 8.22 26.86 -59.24
CA CYS A 3 8.43 28.08 -58.43
C CYS A 3 7.14 28.85 -58.15
N LYS A 4 6.59 28.67 -56.94
CA LYS A 4 5.85 29.69 -56.17
C LYS A 4 5.93 29.37 -54.67
N THR A 5 6.85 30.07 -54.01
CA THR A 5 6.90 30.31 -52.57
C THR A 5 5.81 31.35 -52.24
N LEU A 6 5.08 31.18 -51.14
CA LEU A 6 4.43 32.31 -50.47
C LEU A 6 4.69 32.21 -48.96
N PHE A 7 5.40 33.22 -48.48
CA PHE A 7 5.66 33.53 -47.08
C PHE A 7 4.45 34.31 -46.54
N PHE A 8 3.98 34.00 -45.33
CA PHE A 8 3.21 34.96 -44.53
C PHE A 8 3.52 34.75 -43.04
N CYS A 9 4.22 35.72 -42.45
CA CYS A 9 4.28 35.94 -41.01
C CYS A 9 3.07 36.80 -40.60
N PHE A 10 2.39 36.44 -39.50
CA PHE A 10 1.73 37.36 -38.57
C PHE A 10 1.47 36.59 -37.26
N SER A 11 2.27 36.83 -36.23
CA SER A 11 1.93 37.62 -35.02
C SER A 11 0.84 37.01 -34.12
N LEU A 12 1.34 36.51 -32.97
CA LEU A 12 0.84 36.68 -31.61
C LEU A 12 -0.63 37.12 -31.43
N ILE A 13 -1.46 36.20 -30.91
CA ILE A 13 -2.64 36.53 -30.11
C ILE A 13 -2.55 35.71 -28.81
N LEU A 14 -2.38 36.43 -27.70
CA LEU A 14 -2.60 35.96 -26.33
C LEU A 14 -4.10 35.73 -26.13
N ILE A 15 -4.48 34.54 -25.67
CA ILE A 15 -5.75 34.32 -24.96
C ILE A 15 -5.44 33.49 -23.72
N THR A 16 -5.58 34.12 -22.57
CA THR A 16 -5.75 33.48 -21.26
C THR A 16 -7.16 32.90 -21.16
N ALA A 17 -7.30 31.64 -20.69
CA ALA A 17 -8.22 31.22 -19.61
C ALA A 17 -8.59 29.73 -19.66
N CYS A 18 -8.73 29.17 -18.45
CA CYS A 18 -9.54 28.00 -18.05
C CYS A 18 -9.11 26.59 -18.45
N GLY A 19 -8.55 25.88 -17.47
CA GLY A 19 -9.31 24.86 -16.72
C GLY A 19 -9.78 23.65 -17.52
N GLY A 20 -9.13 22.51 -17.28
CA GLY A 20 -9.62 21.20 -17.67
C GLY A 20 -8.78 20.14 -16.98
N GLY A 21 -9.32 19.55 -15.91
CA GLY A 21 -8.76 18.35 -15.30
C GLY A 21 -8.75 17.22 -16.31
N GLY A 22 -7.57 16.66 -16.53
CA GLY A 22 -7.39 15.41 -17.27
C GLY A 22 -7.07 14.31 -16.27
N SER A 23 -8.02 13.39 -16.11
CA SER A 23 -7.81 12.07 -15.55
C SER A 23 -6.75 11.35 -16.38
N SER A 24 -5.55 11.20 -15.84
CA SER A 24 -4.54 10.32 -16.40
C SER A 24 -4.86 8.88 -16.00
N SER A 25 -5.34 8.10 -16.96
CA SER A 25 -5.21 6.64 -16.92
C SER A 25 -3.72 6.27 -16.75
N PRO A 26 -3.36 5.28 -15.94
CA PRO A 26 -1.96 4.89 -15.79
C PRO A 26 -1.56 4.11 -17.04
N SER A 27 -0.94 4.80 -18.00
CA SER A 27 -0.23 4.15 -19.09
C SER A 27 1.03 3.51 -18.53
N ALA A 28 1.11 2.18 -18.53
CA ALA A 28 2.33 1.42 -18.30
C ALA A 28 3.29 1.68 -19.47
N SER A 29 4.18 2.65 -19.33
CA SER A 29 5.25 2.87 -20.30
C SER A 29 6.45 2.01 -19.94
N SER A 30 6.80 1.11 -20.85
CA SER A 30 8.08 0.40 -20.86
C SER A 30 9.20 1.32 -21.35
N GLY A 31 10.28 1.43 -20.57
CA GLY A 31 11.62 1.62 -21.13
C GLY A 31 12.47 2.69 -20.45
N GLY A 32 13.18 2.30 -19.39
CA GLY A 32 14.33 3.04 -18.89
C GLY A 32 14.86 2.59 -17.53
N ASP A 33 15.40 1.37 -17.41
CA ASP A 33 16.31 0.82 -16.36
C ASP A 33 16.11 1.23 -14.87
N ASN A 34 14.98 1.85 -14.50
CA ASN A 34 14.53 2.22 -13.17
C ASN A 34 12.98 2.20 -13.07
N ASP A 35 12.30 1.55 -14.03
CA ASP A 35 10.84 1.55 -14.17
C ASP A 35 10.20 0.36 -13.44
N GLY A 36 9.82 0.56 -12.18
CA GLY A 36 8.89 -0.33 -11.46
C GLY A 36 9.46 -1.68 -10.99
N PRO A 37 8.61 -2.55 -10.42
CA PRO A 37 9.01 -3.89 -9.98
C PRO A 37 9.49 -4.76 -11.16
N SER A 38 10.45 -5.65 -10.92
CA SER A 38 10.97 -6.58 -11.94
C SER A 38 9.84 -7.47 -12.51
N THR A 39 9.68 -7.43 -13.82
CA THR A 39 8.74 -8.27 -14.59
C THR A 39 9.43 -9.43 -15.31
N THR A 40 10.75 -9.56 -15.15
CA THR A 40 11.60 -10.48 -15.90
C THR A 40 11.41 -11.96 -15.53
N LEU A 41 10.83 -12.23 -14.35
CA LEU A 41 10.46 -13.54 -13.77
C LEU A 41 11.28 -14.72 -14.31
N ALA A 42 12.55 -14.81 -13.91
CA ALA A 42 13.43 -15.84 -14.44
C ALA A 42 13.04 -17.25 -13.91
N THR A 43 12.69 -18.16 -14.82
CA THR A 43 12.46 -19.60 -14.56
C THR A 43 11.32 -19.90 -13.57
N ILE A 44 10.10 -19.55 -13.97
CA ILE A 44 8.87 -19.89 -13.22
C ILE A 44 8.17 -21.12 -13.81
N TYR A 45 7.44 -21.86 -12.97
CA TYR A 45 6.62 -23.00 -13.38
C TYR A 45 5.37 -23.15 -12.50
N PRO A 46 4.26 -23.71 -13.03
CA PRO A 46 3.10 -24.08 -12.21
C PRO A 46 3.51 -25.09 -11.14
N TYR A 47 3.20 -24.80 -9.87
CA TYR A 47 3.58 -25.68 -8.75
C TYR A 47 2.91 -27.06 -8.85
N ARG A 48 1.66 -27.11 -9.34
CA ARG A 48 0.87 -28.33 -9.50
C ARG A 48 0.29 -28.44 -10.90
N THR A 49 -0.05 -29.66 -11.29
CA THR A 49 -0.83 -29.93 -12.50
C THR A 49 -2.31 -29.67 -12.21
N SER A 50 -2.90 -28.75 -12.97
CA SER A 50 -4.30 -28.33 -12.92
C SER A 50 -4.83 -28.10 -14.33
N ALA A 51 -6.11 -27.71 -14.45
CA ALA A 51 -6.70 -27.34 -15.74
C ALA A 51 -6.01 -26.11 -16.38
N TYR A 52 -5.34 -25.28 -15.58
CA TYR A 52 -4.73 -24.02 -16.03
C TYR A 52 -3.21 -24.11 -16.22
N SER A 53 -2.55 -25.23 -15.87
CA SER A 53 -1.09 -25.34 -15.93
C SER A 53 -0.49 -25.00 -17.30
N ALA A 54 -1.22 -25.26 -18.39
CA ALA A 54 -0.76 -24.99 -19.75
C ALA A 54 -0.73 -23.49 -20.11
N VAL A 55 -1.48 -22.64 -19.38
CA VAL A 55 -1.64 -21.21 -19.69
C VAL A 55 -1.07 -20.29 -18.62
N LEU A 56 -0.83 -20.78 -17.40
CA LEU A 56 -0.42 -19.96 -16.26
C LEU A 56 0.81 -19.10 -16.54
N ASN A 57 1.90 -19.67 -17.05
CA ASN A 57 3.14 -18.92 -17.29
C ASN A 57 2.95 -17.79 -18.30
N ASP A 58 2.19 -18.04 -19.37
CA ASP A 58 1.92 -17.04 -20.40
C ASP A 58 1.04 -15.92 -19.84
N CYS A 59 -0.01 -16.26 -19.07
CA CYS A 59 -0.91 -15.27 -18.50
C CYS A 59 -0.26 -14.41 -17.40
N VAL A 60 0.58 -14.98 -16.55
CA VAL A 60 1.22 -14.20 -15.46
C VAL A 60 2.39 -13.33 -15.94
N THR A 61 2.81 -13.47 -17.19
CA THR A 61 3.85 -12.63 -17.82
C THR A 61 3.28 -11.64 -18.85
N ALA A 62 1.95 -11.58 -18.98
CA ALA A 62 1.22 -10.71 -19.90
C ALA A 62 1.10 -9.25 -19.38
N TYR A 63 2.22 -8.53 -19.34
CA TYR A 63 2.30 -7.15 -18.82
C TYR A 63 1.95 -6.05 -19.86
N GLN A 64 1.29 -6.38 -20.97
CA GLN A 64 0.81 -5.39 -21.94
C GLN A 64 -0.68 -5.65 -22.22
N ASP A 65 -1.43 -4.58 -22.46
CA ASP A 65 -2.89 -4.61 -22.62
C ASP A 65 -3.32 -5.62 -23.70
N ASP A 66 -2.63 -5.64 -24.84
CA ASP A 66 -2.89 -6.54 -25.96
C ASP A 66 -2.46 -7.99 -25.73
N MET A 67 -1.76 -8.26 -24.62
CA MET A 67 -1.34 -9.59 -24.19
C MET A 67 -2.18 -10.11 -23.02
N SER A 68 -3.03 -9.30 -22.39
CA SER A 68 -3.85 -9.71 -21.24
C SER A 68 -4.67 -10.95 -21.58
N CYS A 69 -4.65 -11.94 -20.68
CA CYS A 69 -5.35 -13.19 -20.93
C CYS A 69 -6.87 -13.00 -20.92
N PHE A 70 -7.54 -13.69 -21.85
CA PHE A 70 -9.00 -13.80 -21.86
C PHE A 70 -9.53 -14.40 -20.57
N VAL A 71 -10.64 -13.84 -20.07
CA VAL A 71 -11.30 -14.37 -18.87
C VAL A 71 -11.73 -15.82 -19.08
N ASP A 72 -12.13 -16.20 -20.29
CA ASP A 72 -12.48 -17.60 -20.61
C ASP A 72 -11.27 -18.56 -20.61
N THR A 73 -10.03 -18.03 -20.66
CA THR A 73 -8.79 -18.82 -20.59
C THR A 73 -8.31 -18.99 -19.14
N LEU A 74 -8.29 -17.90 -18.37
CA LEU A 74 -7.92 -17.90 -16.96
C LEU A 74 -8.83 -16.94 -16.18
N PRO A 75 -10.04 -17.40 -15.77
CA PRO A 75 -10.99 -16.53 -15.09
C PRO A 75 -10.53 -16.24 -13.66
N PRO A 76 -10.89 -15.10 -13.06
CA PRO A 76 -10.74 -14.89 -11.62
C PRO A 76 -11.31 -16.05 -10.79
N LEU A 77 -10.66 -16.36 -9.67
CA LEU A 77 -10.98 -17.52 -8.81
C LEU A 77 -12.44 -17.55 -8.36
N GLY A 78 -13.01 -16.39 -8.03
CA GLY A 78 -14.36 -16.25 -7.49
C GLY A 78 -15.45 -15.95 -8.53
N ILE A 79 -15.29 -16.39 -9.78
CA ILE A 79 -16.34 -16.34 -10.81
C ILE A 79 -16.80 -17.78 -11.10
N GLY A 80 -18.11 -18.03 -11.00
CA GLY A 80 -18.69 -19.36 -11.31
C GLY A 80 -19.46 -20.04 -10.17
N ASP A 81 -19.78 -19.31 -9.10
CA ASP A 81 -20.67 -19.70 -7.97
C ASP A 81 -20.13 -20.72 -6.93
N ASP A 82 -18.83 -21.00 -6.90
CA ASP A 82 -18.20 -21.78 -5.82
C ASP A 82 -17.38 -20.90 -4.86
N THR A 83 -17.38 -21.24 -3.57
CA THR A 83 -16.50 -20.62 -2.58
C THR A 83 -15.05 -21.04 -2.86
N VAL A 84 -14.16 -20.07 -3.03
CA VAL A 84 -12.72 -20.31 -3.25
C VAL A 84 -12.12 -21.11 -2.11
N THR A 85 -11.36 -22.14 -2.45
CA THR A 85 -10.62 -22.99 -1.53
C THR A 85 -9.11 -22.77 -1.63
N VAL A 86 -8.37 -23.31 -0.67
CA VAL A 86 -6.89 -23.32 -0.75
C VAL A 86 -6.43 -24.07 -2.00
N ASP A 87 -7.08 -25.18 -2.37
CA ASP A 87 -6.69 -25.95 -3.55
C ASP A 87 -6.88 -25.14 -4.84
N ASP A 88 -7.93 -24.32 -4.95
CA ASP A 88 -8.13 -23.45 -6.12
C ASP A 88 -7.00 -22.43 -6.26
N ILE A 89 -6.53 -21.86 -5.15
CA ILE A 89 -5.37 -20.95 -5.13
C ILE A 89 -4.10 -21.70 -5.53
N MET A 90 -3.87 -22.89 -4.95
CA MET A 90 -2.68 -23.70 -5.21
C MET A 90 -2.63 -24.28 -6.63
N ASP A 91 -3.77 -24.52 -7.26
CA ASP A 91 -3.91 -24.96 -8.66
C ASP A 91 -3.51 -23.87 -9.67
N ARG A 92 -3.43 -22.61 -9.21
CA ARG A 92 -3.03 -21.44 -10.00
C ARG A 92 -1.80 -20.74 -9.42
N LEU A 93 -1.04 -21.45 -8.59
CA LEU A 93 0.22 -20.98 -8.03
C LEU A 93 1.37 -21.26 -8.99
N VAL A 94 2.13 -20.22 -9.31
CA VAL A 94 3.35 -20.26 -10.10
C VAL A 94 4.53 -19.93 -9.21
N VAL A 95 5.58 -20.75 -9.25
CA VAL A 95 6.77 -20.54 -8.40
C VAL A 95 8.08 -20.68 -9.18
N SER A 96 9.14 -20.06 -8.65
CA SER A 96 10.52 -20.35 -9.06
C SER A 96 11.16 -21.49 -8.27
N HIS A 97 10.66 -21.76 -7.06
CA HIS A 97 11.17 -22.81 -6.18
C HIS A 97 10.04 -23.48 -5.39
N ASP A 98 10.07 -24.80 -5.27
CA ASP A 98 9.03 -25.57 -4.56
C ASP A 98 8.87 -25.16 -3.10
N TRP A 99 9.95 -24.75 -2.42
CA TRP A 99 9.88 -24.35 -1.03
C TRP A 99 8.96 -23.14 -0.84
N MET A 100 8.90 -22.22 -1.81
CA MET A 100 8.03 -21.04 -1.76
C MET A 100 6.56 -21.47 -1.70
N ALA A 101 6.16 -22.40 -2.56
CA ALA A 101 4.82 -22.97 -2.55
C ALA A 101 4.52 -23.73 -1.26
N GLN A 102 5.47 -24.51 -0.74
CA GLN A 102 5.27 -25.25 0.52
C GLN A 102 5.04 -24.31 1.72
N ARG A 103 5.73 -23.17 1.77
CA ARG A 103 5.55 -22.16 2.83
C ARG A 103 4.22 -21.44 2.68
N PHE A 104 3.88 -21.04 1.46
CA PHE A 104 2.63 -20.36 1.16
C PHE A 104 1.41 -21.25 1.41
N GLU A 105 1.43 -22.50 0.96
CA GLU A 105 0.37 -23.48 1.22
C GLU A 105 0.15 -23.69 2.72
N ARG A 106 1.24 -23.85 3.49
CA ARG A 106 1.15 -24.00 4.94
C ARG A 106 0.52 -22.78 5.61
N PHE A 107 0.77 -21.58 5.08
CA PHE A 107 0.12 -20.36 5.54
C PHE A 107 -1.37 -20.37 5.20
N LEU A 108 -1.75 -20.64 3.95
CA LEU A 108 -3.14 -20.67 3.52
C LEU A 108 -3.98 -21.71 4.29
N GLN A 109 -3.39 -22.86 4.64
CA GLN A 109 -4.05 -23.86 5.49
C GLN A 109 -4.40 -23.37 6.91
N GLN A 110 -3.76 -22.29 7.38
CA GLN A 110 -4.03 -21.65 8.67
C GLN A 110 -4.74 -20.31 8.53
N ALA A 111 -4.94 -19.83 7.29
CA ALA A 111 -5.58 -18.56 7.02
C ALA A 111 -7.06 -18.61 7.37
N SER A 112 -7.61 -17.46 7.78
CA SER A 112 -9.04 -17.36 8.05
C SER A 112 -9.85 -17.53 6.75
N PRO A 113 -11.11 -18.01 6.81
CA PRO A 113 -11.97 -18.04 5.64
C PRO A 113 -12.13 -16.66 4.95
N SER A 114 -12.08 -15.58 5.72
CA SER A 114 -12.12 -14.21 5.20
C SER A 114 -10.86 -13.87 4.39
N MET A 115 -9.68 -14.33 4.82
CA MET A 115 -8.45 -14.19 4.04
C MET A 115 -8.52 -14.99 2.75
N ILE A 116 -9.07 -16.22 2.77
CA ILE A 116 -9.23 -17.02 1.55
C ILE A 116 -10.20 -16.36 0.57
N ALA A 117 -11.32 -15.81 1.05
CA ALA A 117 -12.28 -15.09 0.21
C ALA A 117 -11.67 -13.86 -0.49
N MET A 118 -10.64 -13.24 0.09
CA MET A 118 -9.95 -12.12 -0.53
C MET A 118 -9.19 -12.50 -1.81
N PHE A 119 -8.91 -13.79 -2.06
CA PHE A 119 -8.27 -14.27 -3.30
C PHE A 119 -9.23 -14.34 -4.49
N GLU A 120 -10.54 -14.23 -4.26
CA GLU A 120 -11.56 -14.34 -5.29
C GLU A 120 -11.38 -13.46 -6.55
N PRO A 121 -10.88 -12.21 -6.50
CA PRO A 121 -10.61 -11.42 -7.71
C PRO A 121 -9.34 -11.83 -8.47
N LEU A 122 -8.47 -12.68 -7.91
CA LEU A 122 -7.22 -13.04 -8.55
C LEU A 122 -7.39 -14.09 -9.64
N THR A 123 -6.59 -13.97 -10.70
CA THR A 123 -6.42 -15.01 -11.71
C THR A 123 -5.40 -16.05 -11.27
N ALA A 124 -4.30 -15.63 -10.64
CA ALA A 124 -3.17 -16.46 -10.22
C ALA A 124 -2.35 -15.81 -9.09
N VAL A 125 -1.45 -16.59 -8.49
CA VAL A 125 -0.43 -16.11 -7.54
C VAL A 125 0.95 -16.53 -8.07
N VAL A 126 1.92 -15.63 -7.99
CA VAL A 126 3.29 -15.85 -8.44
C VAL A 126 4.26 -15.60 -7.29
N ILE A 127 5.17 -16.54 -7.04
CA ILE A 127 6.24 -16.40 -6.04
C ILE A 127 7.58 -16.77 -6.69
N ALA A 128 8.39 -15.76 -7.00
CA ALA A 128 9.64 -15.93 -7.71
C ALA A 128 10.79 -15.27 -6.97
N PHE A 129 11.99 -15.83 -7.10
CA PHE A 129 13.18 -15.42 -6.33
C PHE A 129 13.60 -13.97 -6.59
N ASP A 130 13.20 -13.42 -7.74
CA ASP A 130 13.53 -12.08 -8.24
C ASP A 130 12.36 -11.08 -8.13
N ILE A 131 11.26 -11.44 -7.46
CA ILE A 131 10.18 -10.50 -7.15
C ILE A 131 10.58 -9.68 -5.92
N ARG A 132 10.81 -8.40 -6.13
CA ARG A 132 10.92 -7.39 -5.07
C ARG A 132 10.56 -6.01 -5.62
N PRO A 133 9.63 -5.27 -5.00
CA PRO A 133 8.74 -5.68 -3.91
C PRO A 133 7.66 -6.67 -4.38
N ALA A 134 6.80 -7.11 -3.45
CA ALA A 134 5.53 -7.73 -3.80
C ALA A 134 4.56 -6.68 -4.40
N PHE A 135 3.63 -7.13 -5.25
CA PHE A 135 2.65 -6.27 -5.91
C PHE A 135 1.47 -7.05 -6.51
N TYR A 136 0.33 -6.41 -6.70
CA TYR A 136 -0.76 -6.83 -7.61
C TYR A 136 -0.62 -6.15 -8.98
N HIS A 137 -0.96 -6.85 -10.07
CA HIS A 137 -0.93 -6.27 -11.42
C HIS A 137 -2.30 -6.35 -12.13
N PRO A 138 -2.88 -5.21 -12.55
CA PRO A 138 -4.23 -5.18 -13.11
C PRO A 138 -4.35 -5.78 -14.53
N LEU A 139 -3.26 -5.91 -15.29
CA LEU A 139 -3.32 -6.54 -16.62
C LEU A 139 -3.37 -8.07 -16.55
N THR A 140 -2.76 -8.66 -15.53
CA THR A 140 -2.72 -10.13 -15.37
C THR A 140 -3.78 -10.60 -14.37
N GLY A 141 -4.23 -9.73 -13.47
CA GLY A 141 -5.08 -10.09 -12.34
C GLY A 141 -4.36 -10.95 -11.31
N ALA A 142 -3.03 -11.02 -11.38
CA ALA A 142 -2.22 -11.85 -10.52
C ALA A 142 -1.56 -11.05 -9.40
N MET A 143 -1.29 -11.74 -8.30
CA MET A 143 -0.46 -11.24 -7.20
C MET A 143 0.95 -11.82 -7.32
N TYR A 144 1.96 -10.98 -7.11
CA TYR A 144 3.38 -11.28 -7.17
C TYR A 144 3.96 -11.09 -5.76
N ILE A 145 4.47 -12.16 -5.15
CA ILE A 145 4.92 -12.17 -3.75
C ILE A 145 6.44 -12.20 -3.70
N ASP A 146 7.04 -11.27 -2.95
CA ASP A 146 8.46 -11.32 -2.59
C ASP A 146 8.71 -12.50 -1.62
N PRO A 147 9.54 -13.49 -2.00
CA PRO A 147 9.81 -14.66 -1.17
C PRO A 147 10.58 -14.34 0.11
N ALA A 148 11.09 -13.12 0.29
CA ALA A 148 11.68 -12.64 1.54
C ALA A 148 10.69 -12.75 2.72
N PHE A 149 9.38 -12.75 2.47
CA PHE A 149 8.35 -12.98 3.48
C PHE A 149 8.19 -14.45 3.89
N LEU A 150 8.74 -15.42 3.14
CA LEU A 150 8.43 -16.85 3.29
C LEU A 150 9.59 -17.72 3.75
N TRP A 151 10.85 -17.31 3.56
CA TRP A 151 12.01 -18.14 3.92
C TRP A 151 12.05 -18.48 5.42
N LEU A 152 12.46 -19.68 5.78
CA LEU A 152 12.63 -20.10 7.19
C LEU A 152 14.07 -20.49 7.49
N THR A 153 14.81 -20.93 6.48
CA THR A 153 16.18 -21.44 6.62
C THR A 153 17.18 -20.59 5.84
N PRO A 154 18.46 -20.58 6.24
CA PRO A 154 19.53 -19.92 5.49
C PRO A 154 19.62 -20.36 4.02
N THR A 155 19.34 -21.64 3.73
CA THR A 155 19.37 -22.17 2.36
C THR A 155 18.24 -21.61 1.50
N GLU A 156 17.04 -21.42 2.07
CA GLU A 156 15.94 -20.77 1.36
C GLU A 156 16.26 -19.29 1.14
N TYR A 157 16.79 -18.59 2.16
CA TYR A 157 17.18 -17.18 2.03
C TYR A 157 18.24 -16.97 0.95
N ALA A 158 19.28 -17.81 0.93
CA ALA A 158 20.35 -17.75 -0.06
C ALA A 158 19.91 -18.05 -1.52
N SER A 159 18.66 -18.53 -1.72
CA SER A 159 18.09 -18.76 -3.05
C SER A 159 17.28 -17.58 -3.60
N ILE A 160 17.14 -16.50 -2.83
CA ILE A 160 16.38 -15.29 -3.17
C ILE A 160 17.35 -14.22 -3.71
N ASP A 161 16.89 -13.39 -4.64
CA ASP A 161 17.60 -12.18 -5.04
C ASP A 161 17.56 -11.15 -3.90
N ASP A 162 18.73 -10.78 -3.39
CA ASP A 162 18.88 -9.82 -2.30
C ASP A 162 19.12 -8.38 -2.79
N SER A 163 19.04 -8.14 -4.11
CA SER A 163 19.14 -6.82 -4.71
C SER A 163 18.19 -5.84 -4.00
N PRO A 164 18.66 -4.60 -3.72
CA PRO A 164 17.80 -3.59 -3.13
C PRO A 164 16.56 -3.33 -3.97
N ASP A 165 15.44 -3.03 -3.30
CA ASP A 165 14.22 -2.53 -3.94
C ASP A 165 14.56 -1.30 -4.80
N TYR A 166 13.95 -1.15 -5.98
CA TYR A 166 14.23 -0.04 -6.91
C TYR A 166 13.97 1.35 -6.30
N ARG A 167 13.12 1.43 -5.27
CA ARG A 167 12.81 2.66 -4.52
C ARG A 167 13.88 3.00 -3.49
N SER A 168 14.88 2.15 -3.31
CA SER A 168 15.98 2.39 -2.37
C SER A 168 16.66 3.72 -2.69
N GLY A 169 16.61 4.66 -1.74
CA GLY A 169 17.23 5.99 -1.86
C GLY A 169 16.28 7.11 -2.33
N PHE A 170 15.01 6.80 -2.63
CA PHE A 170 13.98 7.82 -2.83
C PHE A 170 13.87 8.71 -1.58
N GLY A 171 13.70 10.01 -1.78
CA GLY A 171 13.61 10.99 -0.68
C GLY A 171 14.88 11.19 0.15
N SER A 172 16.02 10.58 -0.20
CA SER A 172 17.27 10.65 0.60
C SER A 172 17.84 12.06 0.84
N ASN A 173 17.36 13.07 0.11
CA ASN A 173 17.74 14.47 0.28
C ASN A 173 16.74 15.30 1.11
N LEU A 174 15.64 14.71 1.58
CA LEU A 174 14.65 15.36 2.43
C LEU A 174 15.21 15.55 3.85
N ALA A 175 14.68 16.56 4.56
CA ALA A 175 15.01 16.80 5.98
C ALA A 175 14.21 15.89 6.95
N LEU A 176 13.45 14.94 6.41
CA LEU A 176 12.63 14.01 7.15
C LEU A 176 12.67 12.63 6.49
N ASP A 177 12.41 11.61 7.30
CA ASP A 177 12.13 10.24 6.88
C ASP A 177 10.76 9.80 7.44
N THR A 178 10.25 8.66 6.98
CA THR A 178 9.02 8.05 7.47
C THR A 178 9.31 6.77 8.25
N GLY A 179 8.64 6.64 9.40
CA GLY A 179 8.76 5.49 10.27
C GLY A 179 7.47 4.69 10.31
N TRP A 180 7.56 3.37 10.20
CA TRP A 180 6.42 2.51 10.52
C TRP A 180 6.83 1.18 11.16
N ARG A 181 5.91 0.62 11.95
CA ARG A 181 6.01 -0.75 12.48
C ARG A 181 4.66 -1.23 12.98
N TYR A 182 4.42 -2.54 12.93
CA TYR A 182 3.34 -3.14 13.70
C TYR A 182 3.80 -3.58 15.09
N VAL A 183 2.99 -3.23 16.08
CA VAL A 183 3.20 -3.58 17.47
C VAL A 183 1.91 -4.04 18.13
N ASN A 184 2.00 -4.87 19.16
CA ASN A 184 0.86 -5.15 20.00
C ASN A 184 0.57 -3.96 20.95
N VAL A 185 -0.52 -4.07 21.72
CA VAL A 185 -0.94 -3.05 22.70
C VAL A 185 0.13 -2.69 23.76
N HIS A 186 1.14 -3.53 23.94
CA HIS A 186 2.26 -3.31 24.86
C HIS A 186 3.51 -2.71 24.17
N GLY A 187 3.46 -2.42 22.87
CA GLY A 187 4.57 -1.86 22.09
C GLY A 187 5.61 -2.90 21.65
N ASN A 188 5.32 -4.20 21.77
CA ASN A 188 6.22 -5.23 21.27
C ASN A 188 6.01 -5.40 19.77
N TYR A 189 7.09 -5.52 19.00
CA TYR A 189 7.01 -5.90 17.59
C TYR A 189 6.23 -7.21 17.45
N ILE A 190 5.37 -7.25 16.44
CA ILE A 190 4.71 -8.50 16.02
C ILE A 190 5.36 -9.08 14.76
N THR A 191 5.99 -8.23 13.94
CA THR A 191 6.72 -8.65 12.74
C THR A 191 8.20 -8.81 13.05
N VAL A 192 8.86 -9.65 12.27
CA VAL A 192 10.31 -9.77 12.23
C VAL A 192 10.85 -9.22 10.91
N SER A 193 12.16 -8.95 10.85
CA SER A 193 12.83 -8.54 9.62
C SER A 193 12.72 -9.63 8.54
N ASN A 194 12.53 -9.20 7.30
CA ASN A 194 12.64 -10.06 6.11
C ASN A 194 14.10 -10.26 5.65
N PHE A 195 15.01 -9.39 6.10
CA PHE A 195 16.44 -9.46 5.84
C PHE A 195 17.16 -10.26 6.93
N SER A 196 18.18 -11.02 6.54
CA SER A 196 19.08 -11.76 7.43
C SER A 196 20.53 -11.49 7.05
N ASP A 197 21.45 -11.66 8.01
CA ASP A 197 22.89 -11.67 7.75
C ASP A 197 23.42 -13.00 7.15
N GLY A 198 22.51 -13.94 6.88
CA GLY A 198 22.77 -15.22 6.23
C GLY A 198 22.95 -16.41 7.18
N ASN A 199 22.89 -16.21 8.50
CA ASN A 199 22.98 -17.31 9.48
C ASN A 199 21.71 -17.54 10.30
N ASP A 200 20.71 -16.66 10.18
CA ASP A 200 19.50 -16.76 10.98
C ASP A 200 18.53 -17.81 10.42
N SER A 201 17.71 -18.36 11.31
CA SER A 201 16.54 -19.16 10.94
C SER A 201 15.31 -18.51 11.53
N ARG A 202 14.19 -18.59 10.80
CA ARG A 202 12.87 -18.15 11.26
C ARG A 202 12.01 -19.36 11.57
N SER A 203 11.25 -19.31 12.65
CA SER A 203 10.14 -20.23 12.83
C SER A 203 9.00 -19.84 11.89
N PHE A 204 8.11 -20.80 11.60
CA PHE A 204 6.91 -20.48 10.82
C PHE A 204 6.03 -19.44 11.51
N ALA A 205 5.99 -19.42 12.84
CA ALA A 205 5.21 -18.43 13.58
C ALA A 205 5.78 -17.01 13.42
N ASP A 206 7.10 -16.87 13.21
CA ASP A 206 7.74 -15.56 13.04
C ASP A 206 7.32 -14.88 11.73
N ILE A 207 7.07 -15.65 10.67
CA ILE A 207 6.70 -15.10 9.36
C ILE A 207 5.21 -14.77 9.24
N VAL A 208 4.35 -15.44 10.03
CA VAL A 208 2.88 -15.32 9.89
C VAL A 208 2.39 -13.87 9.94
N PRO A 209 2.85 -13.00 10.86
CA PRO A 209 2.41 -11.60 10.88
C PRO A 209 2.84 -10.80 9.64
N GLY A 210 4.05 -11.02 9.13
CA GLY A 210 4.53 -10.36 7.93
C GLY A 210 3.81 -10.83 6.67
N VAL A 211 3.55 -12.14 6.54
CA VAL A 211 2.76 -12.67 5.42
C VAL A 211 1.31 -12.19 5.50
N THR A 212 0.73 -12.11 6.70
CA THR A 212 -0.64 -11.61 6.89
C THR A 212 -0.79 -10.15 6.47
N ASN A 213 0.14 -9.27 6.89
CA ASN A 213 0.07 -7.85 6.49
C ASN A 213 0.21 -7.70 4.97
N LEU A 214 1.18 -8.41 4.38
CA LEU A 214 1.43 -8.38 2.94
C LEU A 214 0.18 -8.81 2.17
N LEU A 215 -0.41 -9.94 2.54
CA LEU A 215 -1.59 -10.45 1.83
C LEU A 215 -2.80 -9.53 1.99
N PHE A 216 -3.03 -8.94 3.17
CA PHE A 216 -4.12 -7.97 3.29
C PHE A 216 -3.89 -6.76 2.38
N HIS A 217 -2.65 -6.29 2.23
CA HIS A 217 -2.31 -5.19 1.35
C HIS A 217 -2.56 -5.53 -0.12
N GLU A 218 -1.91 -6.59 -0.62
CA GLU A 218 -1.97 -6.93 -2.06
C GLU A 218 -3.36 -7.43 -2.48
N LEU A 219 -4.06 -8.15 -1.60
CA LEU A 219 -5.43 -8.56 -1.89
C LEU A 219 -6.40 -7.38 -1.83
N ALA A 220 -6.11 -6.33 -1.06
CA ALA A 220 -6.91 -5.12 -1.11
C ALA A 220 -6.84 -4.46 -2.49
N HIS A 221 -5.65 -4.39 -3.11
CA HIS A 221 -5.52 -3.94 -4.50
C HIS A 221 -6.39 -4.80 -5.44
N ALA A 222 -6.31 -6.13 -5.35
CA ALA A 222 -7.12 -6.99 -6.20
C ALA A 222 -8.64 -6.79 -6.01
N ASN A 223 -9.12 -6.64 -4.76
CA ASN A 223 -10.53 -6.40 -4.45
C ASN A 223 -10.97 -4.95 -4.72
N ASP A 224 -10.05 -4.00 -4.84
CA ASP A 224 -10.35 -2.66 -5.31
C ASP A 224 -10.63 -2.64 -6.81
N PHE A 225 -9.83 -3.37 -7.57
CA PHE A 225 -9.90 -3.43 -9.03
C PHE A 225 -11.05 -4.32 -9.52
N LEU A 226 -11.38 -5.41 -8.82
CA LEU A 226 -12.55 -6.24 -9.10
C LEU A 226 -13.39 -6.46 -7.82
N PRO A 227 -14.19 -5.46 -7.40
CA PRO A 227 -14.92 -5.51 -6.14
C PRO A 227 -15.95 -6.64 -6.05
N PRO A 228 -16.26 -7.16 -4.84
CA PRO A 228 -17.19 -8.27 -4.65
C PRO A 228 -18.57 -8.06 -5.29
N ASP A 229 -19.12 -6.85 -5.22
CA ASP A 229 -20.42 -6.52 -5.81
C ASP A 229 -20.40 -6.59 -7.34
N VAL A 230 -19.33 -6.09 -7.96
CA VAL A 230 -19.13 -6.20 -9.42
C VAL A 230 -18.88 -7.65 -9.82
N ARG A 231 -17.94 -8.32 -9.16
CA ARG A 231 -17.57 -9.71 -9.45
C ARG A 231 -18.76 -10.67 -9.38
N SER A 232 -19.65 -10.48 -8.39
CA SER A 232 -20.87 -11.27 -8.23
C SER A 232 -21.86 -11.14 -9.41
N SER A 233 -21.71 -10.12 -10.24
CA SER A 233 -22.54 -9.88 -11.44
C SER A 233 -21.92 -10.44 -12.72
N VAL A 234 -20.65 -10.81 -12.71
CA VAL A 234 -19.96 -11.37 -13.88
C VAL A 234 -20.50 -12.77 -14.19
N ARG A 235 -20.76 -13.06 -15.47
CA ARG A 235 -21.31 -14.34 -15.95
C ARG A 235 -20.47 -14.83 -17.13
N LEU A 236 -19.92 -16.04 -17.01
CA LEU A 236 -19.16 -16.69 -18.08
C LEU A 236 -20.09 -17.42 -19.07
N PRO A 237 -19.66 -17.63 -20.34
CA PRO A 237 -18.42 -17.12 -20.94
C PRO A 237 -18.50 -15.62 -21.23
N LEU A 238 -17.38 -14.91 -21.14
CA LEU A 238 -17.26 -13.51 -21.59
C LEU A 238 -16.77 -13.39 -23.04
N GLY A 239 -16.46 -14.50 -23.71
CA GLY A 239 -16.02 -14.49 -25.10
C GLY A 239 -14.62 -13.90 -25.24
N ASP A 240 -14.48 -12.84 -26.03
CA ASP A 240 -13.20 -12.23 -26.35
C ASP A 240 -12.77 -11.13 -25.35
N ASP A 241 -13.44 -11.00 -24.20
CA ASP A 241 -13.05 -10.03 -23.17
C ASP A 241 -11.83 -10.54 -22.38
N SER A 242 -10.78 -9.72 -22.34
CA SER A 242 -9.61 -9.92 -21.50
C SER A 242 -9.88 -9.58 -20.03
N PHE A 243 -9.01 -10.03 -19.13
CA PHE A 243 -9.07 -9.55 -17.74
C PHE A 243 -8.92 -8.02 -17.69
N PHE A 244 -8.09 -7.44 -18.56
CA PHE A 244 -7.97 -5.99 -18.66
C PHE A 244 -9.29 -5.32 -19.06
N ASP A 245 -10.02 -5.84 -20.05
CA ASP A 245 -11.33 -5.30 -20.46
C ASP A 245 -12.33 -5.31 -19.29
N LEU A 246 -12.34 -6.40 -18.51
CA LEU A 246 -13.15 -6.49 -17.30
C LEU A 246 -12.81 -5.37 -16.29
N ILE A 247 -11.52 -5.11 -16.08
CA ILE A 247 -11.07 -4.03 -15.19
C ILE A 247 -11.38 -2.65 -15.77
N ASP A 248 -11.14 -2.41 -17.06
CA ASP A 248 -11.45 -1.13 -17.71
C ASP A 248 -12.93 -0.77 -17.55
N ASP A 249 -13.82 -1.74 -17.69
CA ASP A 249 -15.25 -1.59 -17.44
C ASP A 249 -15.56 -1.17 -15.98
N VAL A 250 -14.88 -1.75 -14.97
CA VAL A 250 -15.04 -1.33 -13.56
C VAL A 250 -14.72 0.16 -13.40
N PHE A 251 -13.61 0.61 -13.96
CA PHE A 251 -13.16 2.00 -13.83
C PHE A 251 -14.00 2.97 -14.65
N ALA A 252 -14.39 2.59 -15.87
CA ALA A 252 -15.27 3.37 -16.74
C ALA A 252 -16.63 3.65 -16.09
N ASN A 253 -17.09 2.75 -15.22
CA ASN A 253 -18.36 2.87 -14.50
C ASN A 253 -18.23 3.41 -13.07
N ASN A 254 -17.04 3.86 -12.65
CA ASN A 254 -16.74 4.34 -11.28
C ASN A 254 -17.06 3.30 -10.19
N GLN A 255 -16.78 2.02 -10.47
CA GLN A 255 -17.14 0.91 -9.59
C GLN A 255 -15.98 0.44 -8.71
N SER A 256 -14.73 0.86 -8.96
CA SER A 256 -13.61 0.53 -8.07
C SER A 256 -13.84 1.13 -6.68
N ILE A 257 -13.27 0.50 -5.66
CA ILE A 257 -13.43 0.94 -4.27
C ILE A 257 -12.75 2.30 -4.05
N GLN A 258 -11.61 2.55 -4.69
CA GLN A 258 -10.87 3.80 -4.63
C GLN A 258 -11.64 4.98 -5.21
N GLN A 259 -12.34 4.79 -6.34
CA GLN A 259 -13.22 5.82 -6.90
C GLN A 259 -14.40 6.11 -5.96
N ARG A 260 -14.95 5.06 -5.34
CA ARG A 260 -16.05 5.18 -4.36
C ARG A 260 -15.62 5.78 -3.02
N LEU A 261 -14.36 5.63 -2.62
CA LEU A 261 -13.81 6.18 -1.37
C LEU A 261 -13.48 7.68 -1.50
N ILE A 262 -12.85 8.08 -2.59
CA ILE A 262 -12.32 9.45 -2.74
C ILE A 262 -13.41 10.51 -2.87
N GLU A 263 -14.58 10.14 -3.40
CA GLU A 263 -15.70 11.07 -3.56
C GLU A 263 -16.24 11.59 -2.20
N PRO A 264 -16.58 10.72 -1.23
CA PRO A 264 -17.02 11.17 0.09
C PRO A 264 -15.88 11.52 1.04
N PHE A 265 -14.69 10.93 0.90
CA PHE A 265 -13.58 11.07 1.83
C PHE A 265 -12.21 11.32 1.16
N PRO A 266 -12.04 12.45 0.46
CA PRO A 266 -10.79 12.78 -0.19
C PRO A 266 -9.69 13.13 0.82
N LEU A 267 -8.46 12.71 0.53
CA LEU A 267 -7.27 13.30 1.14
C LEU A 267 -7.01 14.68 0.53
N LEU A 268 -6.89 15.71 1.37
CA LEU A 268 -6.90 17.11 0.91
C LEU A 268 -5.51 17.75 0.91
N ASN A 269 -4.55 17.21 1.64
CA ASN A 269 -3.25 17.84 1.79
C ASN A 269 -2.33 17.62 0.57
N ASN A 270 -2.26 18.63 -0.30
CA ASN A 270 -1.40 18.57 -1.50
C ASN A 270 0.10 18.49 -1.18
N THR A 271 0.57 19.09 -0.08
CA THR A 271 1.99 18.97 0.31
C THR A 271 2.35 17.53 0.60
N LEU A 272 1.47 16.80 1.31
CA LEU A 272 1.68 15.38 1.59
C LEU A 272 1.57 14.51 0.32
N LYS A 273 0.67 14.83 -0.60
CA LYS A 273 0.62 14.16 -1.92
C LYS A 273 1.93 14.31 -2.68
N THR A 274 2.46 15.54 -2.80
CA THR A 274 3.76 15.76 -3.47
C THR A 274 4.92 15.14 -2.69
N LEU A 275 4.84 15.09 -1.35
CA LEU A 275 5.84 14.38 -0.54
C LEU A 275 5.82 12.87 -0.84
N ALA A 276 4.64 12.25 -0.96
CA ALA A 276 4.49 10.83 -1.30
C ALA A 276 5.03 10.51 -2.70
N GLU A 277 4.82 11.38 -3.69
CA GLU A 277 5.42 11.22 -5.02
C GLU A 277 6.95 11.18 -4.97
N VAL A 278 7.58 11.92 -4.07
CA VAL A 278 9.04 11.89 -3.87
C VAL A 278 9.47 10.61 -3.14
N LEU A 279 8.77 10.26 -2.05
CA LEU A 279 9.11 9.12 -1.20
C LEU A 279 8.90 7.77 -1.89
N PHE A 280 7.88 7.66 -2.74
CA PHE A 280 7.44 6.37 -3.29
C PHE A 280 7.47 6.31 -4.83
N GLY A 281 7.39 7.46 -5.50
CA GLY A 281 7.44 7.55 -6.97
C GLY A 281 8.78 7.99 -7.54
N GLY A 282 9.75 8.36 -6.70
CA GLY A 282 11.09 8.77 -7.14
C GLY A 282 11.15 10.16 -7.76
N ASN A 283 10.09 10.97 -7.62
CA ASN A 283 10.08 12.35 -8.11
C ASN A 283 11.15 13.19 -7.40
N ALA A 284 11.71 14.17 -8.11
CA ALA A 284 12.67 15.09 -7.51
C ALA A 284 11.99 16.01 -6.48
N ALA A 285 12.58 16.13 -5.29
CA ALA A 285 12.09 17.03 -4.24
C ALA A 285 12.16 18.51 -4.66
N SER A 286 11.07 19.25 -4.47
CA SER A 286 11.05 20.70 -4.65
C SER A 286 11.78 21.42 -3.51
N ALA A 287 12.18 22.68 -3.72
CA ALA A 287 12.84 23.50 -2.69
C ALA A 287 12.02 23.63 -1.39
N ASN A 288 10.68 23.60 -1.49
CA ASN A 288 9.81 23.64 -0.33
C ASN A 288 9.82 22.31 0.44
N LEU A 289 9.81 21.18 -0.26
CA LEU A 289 9.87 19.85 0.38
C LEU A 289 11.22 19.59 1.04
N LEU A 290 12.31 20.09 0.46
CA LEU A 290 13.65 20.03 1.07
C LEU A 290 13.74 20.76 2.42
N GLN A 291 12.83 21.69 2.70
CA GLN A 291 12.77 22.45 3.95
C GLN A 291 11.65 21.97 4.89
N LEU A 292 10.81 21.02 4.45
CA LEU A 292 9.71 20.51 5.25
C LEU A 292 10.26 19.70 6.43
N SER A 293 9.96 20.13 7.65
CA SER A 293 10.37 19.39 8.84
C SER A 293 9.43 18.23 9.15
N ALA A 294 9.95 17.22 9.86
CA ALA A 294 9.16 16.08 10.34
C ALA A 294 7.95 16.50 11.19
N THR A 295 8.10 17.53 12.02
CA THR A 295 6.98 18.07 12.83
C THR A 295 5.92 18.75 11.96
N GLU A 296 6.29 19.53 10.95
CA GLU A 296 5.32 20.18 10.06
C GLU A 296 4.54 19.15 9.23
N ALA A 297 5.24 18.15 8.68
CA ALA A 297 4.61 17.03 7.98
C ALA A 297 3.63 16.27 8.89
N GLY A 298 4.04 16.00 10.13
CA GLY A 298 3.19 15.37 11.14
C GLY A 298 1.92 16.16 11.47
N VAL A 299 2.01 17.49 11.64
CA VAL A 299 0.83 18.35 11.89
C VAL A 299 -0.11 18.36 10.68
N MET A 300 0.44 18.40 9.46
CA MET A 300 -0.36 18.30 8.23
C MET A 300 -1.08 16.95 8.14
N PHE A 301 -0.37 15.87 8.47
CA PHE A 301 -0.86 14.51 8.42
C PHE A 301 -1.96 14.27 9.44
N GLU A 302 -1.78 14.80 10.65
CA GLU A 302 -2.72 14.64 11.77
C GLU A 302 -4.13 15.16 11.43
N LEU A 303 -4.22 16.24 10.66
CA LEU A 303 -5.46 16.92 10.29
C LEU A 303 -6.22 16.26 9.12
N ASP A 304 -5.65 15.26 8.47
CA ASP A 304 -6.22 14.63 7.27
C ASP A 304 -6.55 13.14 7.51
N GLY A 305 -7.22 12.49 6.57
CA GLY A 305 -7.88 11.18 6.73
C GLY A 305 -7.01 9.94 6.50
N ALA A 306 -5.71 10.08 6.29
CA ALA A 306 -4.81 8.96 5.99
C ALA A 306 -4.39 8.21 7.27
N SER A 307 -4.20 6.89 7.18
CA SER A 307 -3.64 6.08 8.27
C SER A 307 -2.11 6.00 8.21
N ASP A 308 -1.54 6.06 7.00
CA ASP A 308 -0.11 6.04 6.72
C ASP A 308 0.29 7.10 5.67
N MET A 309 1.58 7.43 5.58
CA MET A 309 2.09 8.32 4.53
C MET A 309 1.89 7.73 3.12
N TYR A 310 1.90 6.39 3.00
CA TYR A 310 1.75 5.70 1.73
C TYR A 310 0.36 5.90 1.10
N ASN A 311 -0.67 6.16 1.91
CA ASN A 311 -2.02 6.51 1.42
C ASN A 311 -2.03 7.71 0.45
N TYR A 312 -1.07 8.63 0.55
CA TYR A 312 -1.03 9.82 -0.32
C TYR A 312 -0.43 9.54 -1.70
N TYR A 313 0.18 8.38 -1.91
CA TYR A 313 0.88 8.10 -3.16
C TYR A 313 -0.09 7.86 -4.32
N THR A 314 -1.05 6.95 -4.13
CA THR A 314 -2.15 6.74 -5.07
C THR A 314 -3.44 6.44 -4.31
N SER A 315 -4.58 6.60 -4.98
CA SER A 315 -5.88 6.23 -4.43
C SER A 315 -6.01 4.73 -4.15
N ALA A 316 -5.28 3.89 -4.89
CA ALA A 316 -5.22 2.46 -4.64
C ALA A 316 -4.47 2.16 -3.34
N GLU A 317 -3.33 2.84 -3.11
CA GLU A 317 -2.58 2.69 -1.85
C GLU A 317 -3.36 3.19 -0.64
N ASP A 318 -4.18 4.23 -0.80
CA ASP A 318 -5.06 4.70 0.26
C ASP A 318 -6.04 3.62 0.71
N VAL A 319 -6.68 2.95 -0.24
CA VAL A 319 -7.59 1.83 0.01
C VAL A 319 -6.85 0.65 0.63
N ALA A 320 -5.70 0.27 0.08
CA ALA A 320 -4.93 -0.88 0.54
C ALA A 320 -4.43 -0.69 1.98
N MET A 321 -3.88 0.48 2.32
CA MET A 321 -3.43 0.79 3.67
C MET A 321 -4.57 0.83 4.69
N LEU A 322 -5.73 1.41 4.34
CA LEU A 322 -6.89 1.42 5.23
C LEU A 322 -7.39 0.00 5.53
N PHE A 323 -7.44 -0.86 4.51
CA PHE A 323 -7.87 -2.23 4.67
C PHE A 323 -6.84 -3.07 5.45
N GLU A 324 -5.55 -2.98 5.09
CA GLU A 324 -4.45 -3.66 5.78
C GLU A 324 -4.47 -3.35 7.28
N GLU A 325 -4.46 -2.08 7.65
CA GLU A 325 -4.43 -1.68 9.07
C GLU A 325 -5.67 -2.15 9.84
N ALA A 326 -6.86 -2.03 9.23
CA ALA A 326 -8.09 -2.49 9.86
C ALA A 326 -8.11 -4.01 10.08
N MET A 327 -7.62 -4.76 9.11
CA MET A 327 -7.60 -6.21 9.19
C MET A 327 -6.47 -6.74 10.07
N MET A 328 -5.32 -6.07 10.10
CA MET A 328 -4.24 -6.36 11.04
C MET A 328 -4.68 -6.12 12.48
N SER A 329 -5.38 -5.01 12.76
CA SER A 329 -5.90 -4.76 14.10
C SER A 329 -6.94 -5.80 14.51
N TYR A 330 -7.86 -6.16 13.59
CA TYR A 330 -8.93 -7.12 13.86
C TYR A 330 -8.43 -8.56 14.04
N SER A 331 -7.49 -9.01 13.20
CA SER A 331 -7.07 -10.42 13.13
C SER A 331 -5.87 -10.76 14.01
N MET A 332 -5.04 -9.77 14.37
CA MET A 332 -3.79 -9.99 15.09
C MET A 332 -3.61 -9.11 16.33
N ASP A 333 -4.61 -8.29 16.70
CA ASP A 333 -4.50 -7.27 17.75
C ASP A 333 -3.28 -6.34 17.53
N ALA A 334 -3.00 -6.07 16.25
CA ALA A 334 -1.84 -5.32 15.78
C ALA A 334 -2.20 -3.86 15.52
N LEU A 335 -1.45 -2.94 16.14
CA LEU A 335 -1.56 -1.51 15.85
C LEU A 335 -0.33 -1.04 15.07
N ARG A 336 -0.54 -0.18 14.08
CA ARG A 336 0.55 0.46 13.35
C ARG A 336 1.04 1.68 14.13
N ASP A 337 2.33 1.72 14.43
CA ASP A 337 3.02 2.97 14.71
C ASP A 337 3.41 3.61 13.38
N VAL A 338 3.10 4.89 13.20
CA VAL A 338 3.50 5.72 12.06
C VAL A 338 4.22 6.97 12.55
N ALA A 339 5.24 7.42 11.84
CA ALA A 339 6.10 8.52 12.26
C ALA A 339 6.65 9.35 11.10
N PHE A 340 6.91 10.61 11.39
CA PHE A 340 7.86 11.45 10.67
C PHE A 340 9.11 11.62 11.55
N LEU A 341 10.25 11.24 11.02
CA LEU A 341 11.54 11.21 11.70
C LEU A 341 12.42 12.35 11.19
N ASN A 342 13.24 12.93 12.05
CA ASN A 342 14.28 13.85 11.62
C ASN A 342 15.44 13.03 11.04
N THR A 343 16.00 13.46 9.91
CA THR A 343 17.22 12.86 9.33
C THR A 343 18.47 13.38 10.04
N ASP A 344 18.51 13.24 11.37
CA ASP A 344 19.58 13.71 12.25
C ASP A 344 20.61 12.62 12.60
N SER A 345 20.43 11.43 12.04
CA SER A 345 21.33 10.28 12.12
C SER A 345 21.30 9.47 10.82
N ASP A 346 22.46 8.92 10.42
CA ASP A 346 22.57 7.96 9.32
C ASP A 346 21.97 6.59 9.70
N ASN A 347 21.89 6.28 11.00
CA ASN A 347 21.22 5.09 11.48
C ASN A 347 19.73 5.37 11.66
N TYR A 348 18.90 4.73 10.85
CA TYR A 348 17.44 4.81 10.89
C TYR A 348 16.85 4.61 12.31
N CYS A 349 17.43 3.69 13.10
CA CYS A 349 16.94 3.46 14.46
C CYS A 349 17.19 4.63 15.42
N ASP A 350 18.24 5.41 15.17
CA ASP A 350 18.69 6.52 16.01
C ASP A 350 18.06 7.87 15.60
N GLN A 351 17.44 7.92 14.43
CA GLN A 351 16.71 9.10 13.97
C GLN A 351 15.63 9.49 14.97
N THR A 352 15.57 10.78 15.31
CA THR A 352 14.64 11.25 16.36
C THR A 352 13.25 11.53 15.80
N ILE A 353 12.23 11.22 16.59
CA ILE A 353 10.83 11.46 16.21
C ILE A 353 10.52 12.96 16.18
N GLY A 354 10.08 13.47 15.04
CA GLY A 354 9.45 14.80 14.92
C GLY A 354 7.95 14.76 15.24
N TRP A 355 7.27 13.69 14.80
CA TRP A 355 5.86 13.39 15.08
C TRP A 355 5.63 11.88 14.94
N ALA A 356 4.81 11.27 15.80
CA ALA A 356 4.45 9.86 15.68
C ALA A 356 3.16 9.50 16.45
N GLN A 357 2.43 8.53 15.92
CA GLN A 357 1.21 7.98 16.50
C GLN A 357 1.16 6.46 16.40
N ARG A 358 0.52 5.82 17.37
CA ARG A 358 0.11 4.41 17.38
C ARG A 358 -1.38 4.31 17.13
N GLY A 359 -1.79 3.41 16.25
CA GLY A 359 -3.19 3.05 16.05
C GLY A 359 -4.00 4.16 15.40
N ARG A 360 -3.43 4.86 14.41
CA ARG A 360 -4.09 5.96 13.69
C ARG A 360 -5.40 5.53 13.00
N ILE A 361 -5.54 4.25 12.66
CA ILE A 361 -6.79 3.65 12.17
C ILE A 361 -8.01 3.84 13.11
N GLY A 362 -7.76 4.13 14.39
CA GLY A 362 -8.79 4.45 15.38
C GLY A 362 -9.24 5.93 15.41
N GLU A 363 -8.51 6.84 14.76
CA GLU A 363 -8.90 8.25 14.67
C GLU A 363 -10.19 8.43 13.87
N PHE A 364 -11.09 9.31 14.32
CA PHE A 364 -12.44 9.43 13.74
C PHE A 364 -12.44 9.63 12.20
N GLN A 365 -11.59 10.53 11.70
CA GLN A 365 -11.46 10.83 10.27
C GLN A 365 -10.85 9.68 9.45
N VAL A 366 -10.11 8.76 10.08
CA VAL A 366 -9.50 7.60 9.43
C VAL A 366 -10.40 6.38 9.54
N ASN A 367 -10.97 6.16 10.72
CA ASN A 367 -11.83 5.04 11.07
C ASN A 367 -13.09 4.97 10.19
N ASN A 368 -13.73 6.11 9.91
CA ASN A 368 -14.90 6.15 9.02
C ASN A 368 -14.56 5.68 7.59
N ARG A 369 -13.35 6.01 7.11
CA ARG A 369 -12.85 5.61 5.79
C ARG A 369 -12.55 4.11 5.77
N ALA A 370 -11.87 3.62 6.81
CA ALA A 370 -11.56 2.20 6.97
C ALA A 370 -12.83 1.33 7.02
N GLN A 371 -13.85 1.74 7.79
CA GLN A 371 -15.12 1.02 7.85
C GLN A 371 -15.82 0.97 6.49
N MET A 372 -15.74 2.04 5.69
CA MET A 372 -16.29 2.06 4.34
C MET A 372 -15.54 1.08 3.42
N VAL A 373 -14.21 1.09 3.43
CA VAL A 373 -13.38 0.15 2.64
C VAL A 373 -13.67 -1.30 3.03
N VAL A 374 -13.63 -1.62 4.33
CA VAL A 374 -13.94 -2.96 4.84
C VAL A 374 -15.34 -3.43 4.42
N THR A 375 -16.33 -2.53 4.45
CA THR A 375 -17.71 -2.86 4.05
C THR A 375 -17.81 -3.25 2.58
N MET A 376 -17.05 -2.60 1.70
CA MET A 376 -17.05 -2.92 0.27
C MET A 376 -16.20 -4.16 -0.06
N MET A 377 -15.09 -4.39 0.65
CA MET A 377 -14.18 -5.53 0.38
C MET A 377 -14.63 -6.85 1.01
N LEU A 378 -15.12 -6.82 2.25
CA LEU A 378 -15.52 -8.01 3.00
C LEU A 378 -16.95 -7.86 3.55
N PRO A 379 -17.97 -7.78 2.69
CA PRO A 379 -19.35 -7.50 3.11
C PRO A 379 -19.89 -8.49 4.15
N ASN A 380 -19.45 -9.75 4.09
CA ASN A 380 -19.88 -10.80 5.02
C ASN A 380 -19.26 -10.68 6.43
N GLN A 381 -18.12 -9.99 6.56
CA GLN A 381 -17.39 -9.80 7.83
C GLN A 381 -17.38 -8.34 8.29
N ALA A 382 -17.91 -7.44 7.47
CA ALA A 382 -17.91 -6.00 7.72
C ALA A 382 -18.52 -5.65 9.08
N MET A 383 -19.58 -6.34 9.51
CA MET A 383 -20.21 -6.08 10.81
C MET A 383 -19.24 -6.33 11.98
N GLN A 384 -18.51 -7.46 11.99
CA GLN A 384 -17.58 -7.77 13.07
C GLN A 384 -16.36 -6.85 13.04
N VAL A 385 -15.81 -6.59 11.85
CA VAL A 385 -14.63 -5.73 11.70
C VAL A 385 -14.97 -4.28 12.06
N ASN A 386 -16.09 -3.74 11.58
CA ASN A 386 -16.53 -2.37 11.92
C ASN A 386 -16.84 -2.24 13.42
N ALA A 387 -17.40 -3.28 14.05
CA ALA A 387 -17.59 -3.29 15.49
C ALA A 387 -16.25 -3.28 16.26
N HIS A 388 -15.21 -3.97 15.77
CA HIS A 388 -13.87 -3.88 16.33
C HIS A 388 -13.29 -2.46 16.14
N LEU A 389 -13.35 -1.92 14.93
CA LEU A 389 -12.85 -0.59 14.60
C LEU A 389 -13.50 0.51 15.44
N ALA A 390 -14.81 0.42 15.69
CA ALA A 390 -15.53 1.37 16.54
C ALA A 390 -15.09 1.34 18.01
N ASN A 391 -14.40 0.29 18.45
CA ASN A 391 -13.97 0.07 19.83
C ASN A 391 -12.45 0.22 20.05
N LEU A 392 -11.64 0.49 19.01
CA LEU A 392 -10.17 0.60 19.10
C LEU A 392 -9.69 1.77 19.96
N GLY A 393 -10.52 2.80 20.16
CA GLY A 393 -10.11 4.06 20.77
C GLY A 393 -9.32 4.95 19.81
N SER A 394 -9.03 6.17 20.23
CA SER A 394 -8.24 7.14 19.44
C SER A 394 -6.75 6.76 19.43
N ALA A 395 -5.99 7.32 18.48
CA ALA A 395 -4.56 7.08 18.39
C ALA A 395 -3.82 7.58 19.62
N GLN A 396 -2.69 6.92 19.91
CA GLN A 396 -1.82 7.25 21.01
C GLN A 396 -0.58 7.95 20.48
N ILE A 397 -0.24 9.10 21.03
CA ILE A 397 0.96 9.85 20.63
C ILE A 397 2.18 9.11 21.15
N ILE A 398 3.18 8.91 20.29
CA ILE A 398 4.50 8.43 20.69
C ILE A 398 5.38 9.65 20.94
N GLN A 399 6.10 9.68 22.07
CA GLN A 399 6.83 10.86 22.54
C GLN A 399 7.88 11.34 21.51
N PRO A 400 7.74 12.57 20.98
CA PRO A 400 8.73 13.15 20.08
C PRO A 400 10.07 13.44 20.76
N GLY A 401 11.14 13.49 19.96
CA GLY A 401 12.52 13.69 20.38
C GLY A 401 13.23 12.42 20.85
N LEU A 402 12.55 11.28 20.89
CA LEU A 402 13.17 9.98 21.18
C LEU A 402 13.66 9.31 19.89
N PRO A 403 14.72 8.48 19.96
CA PRO A 403 15.11 7.59 18.87
C PRO A 403 13.98 6.65 18.46
N TRP A 404 13.81 6.43 17.16
CA TRP A 404 12.70 5.67 16.60
C TRP A 404 12.56 4.26 17.19
N CYS A 405 13.64 3.47 17.22
CA CYS A 405 13.58 2.07 17.64
C CYS A 405 13.36 1.89 19.15
N ASP A 406 13.75 2.88 19.96
CA ASP A 406 13.59 2.89 21.42
C ASP A 406 12.24 3.47 21.89
N SER A 407 11.52 4.16 21.00
CA SER A 407 10.31 4.93 21.34
C SER A 407 9.06 4.11 21.65
N ARG A 408 9.02 2.79 21.38
CA ARG A 408 7.76 2.02 21.28
C ARG A 408 6.97 1.90 22.57
N SER A 409 7.63 2.04 23.71
CA SER A 409 6.96 2.03 25.02
C SER A 409 6.70 3.44 25.56
N ALA A 410 7.16 4.48 24.88
CA ALA A 410 7.08 5.88 25.32
C ALA A 410 5.83 6.59 24.77
N LEU A 411 4.65 6.13 25.22
CA LEU A 411 3.39 6.80 24.88
C LEU A 411 3.22 8.08 25.72
N SER A 412 2.87 9.19 25.05
CA SER A 412 2.63 10.46 25.72
C SER A 412 1.25 10.47 26.39
N MET A 413 1.20 10.89 27.65
CA MET A 413 -0.06 11.11 28.37
C MET A 413 -0.69 12.50 28.10
N GLN A 414 -0.08 13.34 27.25
CA GLN A 414 -0.56 14.71 27.04
C GLN A 414 -1.49 14.82 25.83
N PRO A 415 -2.69 15.42 25.97
CA PRO A 415 -3.51 15.79 24.82
C PRO A 415 -2.83 16.88 23.97
N LEU A 416 -2.97 16.78 22.65
CA LEU A 416 -2.27 17.58 21.62
C LEU A 416 -2.53 19.09 21.68
N THR A 417 -3.55 19.53 22.41
CA THR A 417 -3.97 20.93 22.47
C THR A 417 -2.96 21.86 23.14
N LEU A 418 -1.90 21.34 23.76
CA LEU A 418 -0.87 22.15 24.44
C LEU A 418 0.40 22.43 23.63
N ARG A 419 0.59 21.85 22.43
CA ARG A 419 1.83 22.03 21.65
C ARG A 419 1.82 23.25 20.72
N SER A 420 0.67 23.71 20.25
CA SER A 420 0.60 24.92 19.39
C SER A 420 0.94 26.21 20.13
N ALA A 421 0.92 26.22 21.47
CA ALA A 421 1.22 27.38 22.29
C ALA A 421 2.72 27.52 22.66
N ALA A 422 3.52 26.45 22.55
CA ALA A 422 4.88 26.43 23.08
C ALA A 422 5.97 26.91 22.10
N ASN A 423 5.66 27.05 20.81
CA ASN A 423 6.62 27.46 19.77
C ASN A 423 6.40 28.88 19.22
N ALA A 424 5.63 29.72 19.90
CA ALA A 424 5.63 31.15 19.59
C ALA A 424 6.90 31.81 20.15
N PRO A 425 7.75 32.48 19.33
CA PRO A 425 8.89 33.23 19.83
C PRO A 425 8.42 34.30 20.81
N GLY A 426 9.02 34.30 22.01
CA GLY A 426 8.61 35.12 23.14
C GLY A 426 8.47 36.61 22.81
N LYS A 427 7.32 37.17 23.15
CA LYS A 427 7.22 38.58 23.50
C LYS A 427 7.50 38.71 24.99
N THR A 428 8.65 39.28 25.30
CA THR A 428 9.01 39.81 26.61
C THR A 428 8.15 41.02 26.98
N GLU A 429 8.14 41.30 28.29
CA GLU A 429 7.65 42.48 29.01
C GLU A 429 6.17 42.39 29.45
N SER A 430 5.78 42.68 30.69
CA SER A 430 6.48 43.06 31.92
C SER A 430 5.39 43.12 33.02
N GLU A 431 5.78 42.90 34.28
CA GLU A 431 4.94 43.15 35.46
C GLU A 431 4.14 44.47 35.38
N GLN A 432 2.89 44.47 35.84
CA GLN A 432 2.45 45.37 36.92
C GLN A 432 0.99 45.11 37.38
N ARG A 433 0.89 44.78 38.68
CA ARG A 433 -0.08 45.23 39.68
C ARG A 433 -1.57 45.38 39.32
N LEU A 434 -2.37 44.64 40.09
CA LEU A 434 -3.71 45.02 40.56
C LEU A 434 -3.82 46.52 40.90
N PRO A 435 -5.00 47.13 40.69
CA PRO A 435 -5.79 47.46 41.87
C PRO A 435 -7.30 47.22 41.77
N ILE A 436 -7.86 47.20 42.98
CA ILE A 436 -9.22 47.20 43.47
C ILE A 436 -10.15 48.24 42.81
N GLY A 437 -11.43 47.88 42.65
CA GLY A 437 -12.58 48.78 42.91
C GLY A 437 -13.39 49.25 41.69
N HIS A 438 -14.53 48.62 41.41
CA HIS A 438 -15.87 48.97 41.93
C HIS A 438 -16.90 47.92 41.50
#